data_AF-A0A843WYY5-F1
#
_entry.id   AF-A0A843WYY5-F1
#
_cell.length_a   1.000
_cell.length_b   1.000
_cell.length_c   1.000
_cell.angle_alpha   90.00
_cell.angle_beta   90.00
_cell.angle_gamma   90.00
#
_symmetry.space_group_name_H-M   'P 1'
#
loop_
_entity.id
_entity.type
_entity.pdbx_description
1 polymer ?
#
loop_
_entity_poly.entity_id
_entity_poly.type
_entity_poly.pdbx_seq_one_letter_code
_entity_poly.pdbx_strand_id
1 'polypeptide(L)'
;MEFFLQGLDYQIWSIIEEGDLLVTNEKDKWTEDDKKKISLNCKAKSILCCALSKKEFNRISACKSTMEMWEKLRITYEGTDKVKETRIDILVTQYERFQMQPGESIT
;
A
#
# COMPACT_ATOMS: atom_id res chain seq x y z
N MET A 1 0.52 1.55 -8.12
CA MET A 1 1.95 1.52 -7.72
C MET A 1 2.41 0.08 -7.50
N GLU A 2 1.52 -0.80 -7.04
CA GLU A 2 1.75 -2.26 -6.96
C GLU A 2 2.41 -2.88 -8.19
N PHE A 3 1.77 -2.82 -9.37
CA PHE A 3 2.33 -3.42 -10.60
C PHE A 3 3.72 -2.90 -10.97
N PHE A 4 4.04 -1.65 -10.64
CA PHE A 4 5.36 -1.08 -10.87
C PHE A 4 6.40 -1.71 -9.92
N LEU A 5 6.06 -1.86 -8.64
CA LEU A 5 6.94 -2.47 -7.63
C LEU A 5 7.16 -3.96 -7.93
N GLN A 6 6.11 -4.69 -8.29
CA GLN A 6 6.17 -6.09 -8.72
C GLN A 6 7.06 -6.26 -9.96
N GLY A 7 6.95 -5.34 -10.94
CA GLY A 7 7.79 -5.35 -12.15
C GLY A 7 9.26 -5.00 -11.89
N LEU A 8 9.56 -4.23 -10.84
CA LEU A 8 10.93 -3.90 -10.46
C LEU A 8 11.63 -5.08 -9.77
N ASP A 9 11.01 -5.62 -8.72
CA ASP A 9 11.59 -6.68 -7.91
C ASP A 9 10.48 -7.28 -7.02
N TYR A 10 10.07 -8.51 -7.30
CA TYR A 10 9.01 -9.18 -6.53
C TYR A 10 9.38 -9.37 -5.05
N GLN A 11 10.67 -9.56 -4.73
CA GLN A 11 11.09 -9.67 -3.33
C GLN A 11 10.88 -8.36 -2.57
N ILE A 12 11.05 -7.24 -3.26
CA ILE A 12 10.77 -5.92 -2.67
C ILE A 12 9.27 -5.70 -2.50
N TRP A 13 8.44 -6.14 -3.46
CA TRP A 13 6.99 -6.10 -3.29
C TRP A 13 6.54 -6.89 -2.05
N SER A 14 7.00 -8.14 -1.90
CA SER A 14 6.66 -8.96 -0.73
C SER A 14 7.06 -8.30 0.60
N ILE A 15 8.21 -7.64 0.68
CA ILE A 15 8.61 -6.87 1.88
C ILE A 15 7.70 -5.66 2.15
N ILE A 16 7.28 -4.97 1.08
CA ILE A 16 6.40 -3.80 1.18
C ILE A 16 5.00 -4.22 1.67
N GLU A 17 4.50 -5.37 1.19
CA GLU A 17 3.17 -5.88 1.49
C GLU A 17 3.11 -6.63 2.84
N GLU A 18 4.04 -7.55 3.08
CA GLU A 18 4.02 -8.46 4.23
C GLU A 18 4.84 -7.95 5.43
N GLY A 19 5.79 -7.03 5.19
CA GLY A 19 6.62 -6.42 6.23
C GLY A 19 8.12 -6.66 6.10
N ASP A 20 8.88 -5.89 6.88
CA ASP A 20 10.34 -5.96 6.93
C ASP A 20 10.81 -7.35 7.39
N LEU A 21 11.79 -7.93 6.71
CA LEU A 21 12.42 -9.20 7.10
C LEU A 21 13.12 -9.04 8.45
N LEU A 22 12.75 -9.87 9.43
CA LEU A 22 13.32 -9.80 10.78
C LEU A 22 14.73 -10.41 10.81
N VAL A 23 15.63 -9.71 11.49
CA VAL A 23 16.95 -10.20 11.87
C VAL A 23 17.01 -10.26 13.39
N THR A 24 17.11 -11.45 13.94
CA THR A 24 17.12 -11.73 15.39
C THR A 24 18.53 -11.75 15.98
N ASN A 25 19.55 -11.89 15.13
CA ASN A 25 20.93 -11.93 15.56
C ASN A 25 21.43 -10.53 15.97
N GLU A 26 22.30 -10.49 16.97
CA GLU A 26 23.04 -9.27 17.33
C GLU A 26 23.94 -8.83 16.16
N LYS A 27 24.19 -7.52 16.04
CA LYS A 27 24.89 -6.92 14.90
C LYS A 27 26.27 -7.53 14.63
N ASP A 28 26.96 -7.91 15.68
CA ASP A 28 28.28 -8.55 15.68
C ASP A 28 28.26 -10.00 15.19
N LYS A 29 27.08 -10.64 15.16
CA LYS A 29 26.87 -12.04 14.75
C LYS A 29 26.07 -12.17 13.46
N TRP A 30 25.90 -11.08 12.71
CA TRP A 30 25.15 -11.11 11.46
C TRP A 30 25.82 -11.98 10.42
N THR A 31 25.05 -12.96 9.95
CA THR A 31 25.40 -13.78 8.79
C THR A 31 25.27 -12.97 7.50
N GLU A 32 25.82 -13.47 6.39
CA GLU A 32 25.60 -12.85 5.08
C GLU A 32 24.11 -12.82 4.70
N ASP A 33 23.34 -13.82 5.12
CA ASP A 33 21.89 -13.83 4.92
C ASP A 33 21.18 -12.73 5.73
N ASP A 34 21.62 -12.46 6.97
CA ASP A 34 21.08 -11.37 7.78
C ASP A 34 21.34 -10.00 7.14
N LYS A 35 22.57 -9.80 6.64
CA LYS A 35 22.93 -8.57 5.91
C LYS A 35 22.10 -8.42 4.64
N LYS A 36 21.86 -9.52 3.91
CA LYS A 36 21.02 -9.54 2.71
C LYS A 36 19.58 -9.14 3.03
N LYS A 37 18.99 -9.67 4.12
CA LYS A 37 17.64 -9.29 4.58
C LYS A 37 17.55 -7.79 4.89
N ILE A 38 18.52 -7.24 5.62
CA ILE A 38 18.55 -5.82 5.97
C ILE A 38 18.72 -4.96 4.71
N SER A 39 19.59 -5.37 3.80
CA SER A 39 19.78 -4.69 2.51
C SER A 39 18.49 -4.62 1.71
N LEU A 40 17.73 -5.72 1.64
CA LEU A 40 16.42 -5.76 0.99
C LEU A 40 15.41 -4.82 1.66
N ASN A 41 15.33 -4.83 3.00
CA ASN A 41 14.47 -3.90 3.74
C ASN A 41 14.83 -2.43 3.46
N CYS A 42 16.13 -2.10 3.47
CA CYS A 42 16.61 -0.76 3.15
C CYS A 42 16.30 -0.37 1.69
N LYS A 43 16.45 -1.29 0.74
CA LYS A 43 16.12 -1.09 -0.67
C LYS A 43 14.62 -0.81 -0.84
N ALA A 44 13.77 -1.55 -0.15
CA ALA A 44 12.32 -1.35 -0.17
C ALA A 44 11.92 0.05 0.36
N LYS A 45 12.46 0.46 1.52
CA LYS A 45 12.25 1.82 2.05
C LYS A 45 12.75 2.89 1.10
N SER A 46 13.94 2.69 0.51
CA SER A 46 14.53 3.64 -0.44
C SER A 46 13.64 3.84 -1.66
N ILE A 47 13.16 2.76 -2.28
CA ILE A 47 12.27 2.83 -3.44
C ILE A 47 10.99 3.61 -3.11
N LEU A 48 10.35 3.30 -1.96
CA LEU A 48 9.17 4.05 -1.53
C LEU A 48 9.50 5.53 -1.33
N CYS A 49 10.58 5.87 -0.62
CA CYS A 49 10.92 7.27 -0.36
C CYS A 49 11.28 8.04 -1.63
N CYS A 50 12.01 7.43 -2.56
CA CYS A 50 12.42 8.05 -3.81
C CYS A 50 11.26 8.30 -4.78
N ALA A 51 10.22 7.47 -4.73
CA ALA A 51 9.05 7.64 -5.58
C ALA A 51 8.11 8.77 -5.12
N LEU A 52 8.34 9.34 -3.93
CA LEU A 52 7.42 10.29 -3.29
C LEU A 52 7.90 11.74 -3.41
N SER A 53 6.94 12.64 -3.57
CA SER A 53 7.20 14.05 -3.38
C SER A 53 7.53 14.36 -1.91
N LYS A 54 8.23 15.47 -1.65
CA LYS A 54 8.57 15.91 -0.29
C LYS A 54 7.36 15.98 0.66
N LYS A 55 6.20 16.38 0.14
CA LYS A 55 4.94 16.45 0.92
C LYS A 55 4.50 15.06 1.38
N GLU A 56 4.54 14.09 0.49
CA GLU A 56 4.10 12.73 0.78
C GLU A 56 5.11 11.97 1.63
N PHE A 57 6.40 12.20 1.40
CA PHE A 57 7.45 11.70 2.29
C PHE A 57 7.24 12.17 3.74
N ASN A 58 6.97 13.46 3.95
CA ASN A 58 6.72 14.01 5.29
C ASN A 58 5.50 13.38 6.00
N ARG A 59 4.54 12.82 5.24
CA ARG A 59 3.38 12.13 5.82
C ARG A 59 3.74 10.75 6.36
N ILE A 60 4.70 10.07 5.73
CA ILE A 60 5.10 8.70 6.07
C ILE A 60 6.44 8.63 6.82
N SER A 61 7.15 9.74 6.98
CA SER A 61 8.49 9.78 7.58
C SER A 61 8.54 9.32 9.05
N ALA A 62 7.40 9.33 9.74
CA ALA A 62 7.28 8.85 11.12
C ALA A 62 7.02 7.33 11.22
N CYS A 63 6.73 6.66 10.10
CA CYS A 63 6.45 5.22 10.06
C CYS A 63 7.73 4.41 10.27
N LYS A 64 7.63 3.29 10.98
CA LYS A 64 8.80 2.49 11.40
C LYS A 64 9.15 1.39 10.40
N SER A 65 8.14 0.76 9.80
CA SER A 65 8.30 -0.31 8.82
C SER A 65 7.92 0.14 7.41
N THR A 66 8.45 -0.56 6.42
CA THR A 66 8.10 -0.33 5.02
C THR A 66 6.60 -0.57 4.78
N MET A 67 6.04 -1.60 5.42
CA MET A 67 4.61 -1.90 5.38
C MET A 67 3.75 -0.79 5.97
N GLU A 68 4.16 -0.17 7.08
CA GLU A 68 3.40 0.95 7.66
C GLU A 68 3.41 2.18 6.74
N MET A 69 4.56 2.46 6.10
CA MET A 69 4.66 3.50 5.07
C MET A 69 3.70 3.24 3.91
N TRP A 70 3.70 2.00 3.39
CA TRP A 70 2.86 1.57 2.29
C TRP A 70 1.37 1.63 2.63
N GLU A 71 0.98 1.09 3.78
CA GLU A 71 -0.41 1.09 4.22
C GLU A 71 -0.95 2.52 4.39
N LYS A 72 -0.14 3.41 4.94
CA LYS A 72 -0.51 4.82 5.07
C LYS A 72 -0.72 5.50 3.72
N LEU A 73 0.11 5.19 2.72
CA LEU A 73 -0.10 5.66 1.34
C LEU A 73 -1.39 5.07 0.75
N ARG A 74 -1.59 3.76 0.88
CA ARG A 74 -2.78 3.06 0.38
C ARG A 74 -4.06 3.68 0.93
N ILE A 75 -4.15 3.85 2.26
CA ILE A 75 -5.28 4.49 2.92
C ILE A 75 -5.49 5.94 2.46
N THR A 76 -4.40 6.71 2.30
CA THR A 76 -4.48 8.13 1.91
C THR A 76 -5.05 8.32 0.51
N TYR A 77 -4.70 7.45 -0.44
CA TYR A 77 -5.05 7.61 -1.85
C TYR A 77 -6.25 6.77 -2.29
N GLU A 78 -6.37 5.55 -1.79
CA GLU A 78 -7.47 4.65 -2.15
C GLU A 78 -8.65 4.73 -1.17
N GLY A 79 -8.43 5.33 0.01
CA GLY A 79 -9.37 5.29 1.11
C GLY A 79 -9.26 3.99 1.91
N THR A 80 -9.92 3.96 3.07
CA THR A 80 -10.03 2.75 3.89
C THR A 80 -11.02 1.78 3.27
N ASP A 81 -10.87 0.49 3.60
CA ASP A 81 -11.79 -0.55 3.13
C ASP A 81 -13.24 -0.24 3.53
N LYS A 82 -13.46 0.30 4.74
CA LYS A 82 -14.78 0.77 5.20
C LYS A 82 -15.37 1.88 4.32
N VAL A 83 -14.56 2.84 3.86
CA VAL A 83 -15.04 3.90 2.97
C VAL A 83 -15.39 3.32 1.60
N LYS A 84 -14.60 2.36 1.10
CA LYS A 84 -14.86 1.66 -0.15
C LYS A 84 -16.17 0.85 -0.07
N GLU A 85 -16.34 0.06 0.99
CA GLU A 85 -17.57 -0.70 1.28
C GLU A 85 -18.79 0.20 1.37
N THR A 86 -18.71 1.30 2.15
CA THR A 86 -19.81 2.25 2.27
C THR A 86 -20.21 2.85 0.91
N ARG A 87 -19.24 3.14 0.03
CA ARG A 87 -19.53 3.62 -1.32
C ARG A 87 -20.23 2.56 -2.16
N ILE A 88 -19.83 1.29 -2.04
CA ILE A 88 -20.49 0.17 -2.72
C ILE A 88 -21.94 0.07 -2.24
N ASP A 89 -22.18 0.07 -0.94
CA ASP A 89 -23.53 -0.05 -0.36
C ASP A 89 -24.46 1.09 -0.81
N ILE A 90 -23.94 2.33 -0.86
CA ILE A 90 -24.69 3.48 -1.37
C ILE A 90 -25.06 3.27 -2.83
N LEU A 91 -24.12 2.83 -3.67
CA LEU A 91 -24.37 2.60 -5.10
C LEU A 91 -25.35 1.45 -5.33
N VAL A 92 -25.23 0.36 -4.57
CA VAL A 92 -26.19 -0.76 -4.59
C VAL A 92 -27.57 -0.28 -4.21
N THR A 93 -27.69 0.48 -3.12
CA THR A 93 -28.97 1.05 -2.67
C THR A 93 -29.58 1.98 -3.73
N GLN A 94 -28.77 2.82 -4.38
CA GLN A 94 -29.22 3.70 -5.45
C GLN A 94 -29.70 2.91 -6.67
N TYR A 95 -28.97 1.86 -7.04
CA TYR A 95 -29.33 0.97 -8.14
C TYR A 95 -30.64 0.22 -7.86
N GLU A 96 -30.81 -0.34 -6.66
CA GLU A 96 -32.05 -1.04 -6.26
C GLU A 96 -33.27 -0.11 -6.23
N ARG A 97 -33.05 1.18 -5.91
CA ARG A 97 -34.09 2.21 -5.91
C ARG A 97 -34.26 2.90 -7.26
N PHE A 98 -33.43 2.55 -8.25
CA PHE A 98 -33.48 3.18 -9.56
C PHE A 98 -34.77 2.75 -10.26
N GLN A 99 -35.63 3.72 -10.53
CA GLN A 99 -36.90 3.51 -11.20
C GLN A 99 -37.09 4.57 -12.27
N MET A 100 -37.68 4.11 -13.39
CA MET A 100 -38.01 4.96 -14.52
C MET A 100 -38.99 6.04 -14.10
N GLN A 101 -38.67 7.30 -14.41
CA GLN A 101 -39.51 8.44 -14.09
C GLN A 101 -40.70 8.54 -15.07
N PRO A 102 -41.79 9.24 -14.69
CA PRO A 102 -42.91 9.46 -15.58
C PRO A 102 -42.47 10.19 -16.86
N GLY A 103 -42.60 9.53 -18.01
CA GLY A 103 -42.23 10.07 -19.33
C GLY A 103 -40.86 9.60 -19.86
N GLU A 104 -40.10 8.84 -19.08
CA GLU A 104 -38.93 8.13 -19.60
C GLU A 104 -39.34 6.92 -20.45
N SER A 105 -38.55 6.60 -21.46
CA SER A 105 -38.78 5.50 -22.38
C SER A 105 -37.49 4.71 -22.55
N ILE A 106 -37.58 3.38 -22.60
CA ILE A 106 -36.44 2.46 -22.74
C ILE A 106 -36.07 2.25 -24.23
N THR A 107 -36.78 2.94 -25.13
CA THR A 107 -36.74 2.70 -26.59
C THR A 107 -35.56 3.38 -27.26
#